data_AF-A0A7D7LIX3-F1
#
_entry.id   AF-A0A7D7LIX3-F1
#
_cell.length_a   1.000
_cell.length_b   1.000
_cell.length_c   1.000
_cell.angle_alpha   90.00
_cell.angle_beta   90.00
_cell.angle_gamma   90.00
#
_symmetry.space_group_name_H-M   'P 1'
#
loop_
_entity.id
_entity.type
_entity.pdbx_description
1 polymer ?
#
loop_
_entity_poly.entity_id
_entity_poly.type
_entity_poly.pdbx_seq_one_letter_code
_entity_poly.pdbx_strand_id
1 'polypeptide(L)'
;MPEVSLKLFFSYSHKDETLRDELAKHLAILEWQGVISSWCDRRILPGEEWDYQINDNLNTADIILLLISSDFLFSKYCWDVEVKKAIQRHHTGEACVIPVILRSVDWNGAPFGKLQALPKNAEPVVSRHWHNQDEAFTDVAKGIRATAEKLKKERPREQEQANLLGQQTAIRILKEKIERRQQKPQSTQTTTAKLTQETDDLSSEKSVDYTRLRDLLKAGNWKEADQETLVVMLKATGKEQQGWLDAESINNFPCTDLRTIDQLWVKYSNGHFGFSVQKQIWESVGNDYQKFGDRIGWRKGIKDWLSYSDLTFTTNSPQGHLPAFGNYPFEGLKKTFTGGIRLQSFASFLAWRLVSCNI
;
A
#
# COMPACT_ATOMS: atom_id res chain seq x y z
N MET A 1 8.25 -20.07 24.56
CA MET A 1 7.57 -19.51 23.38
C MET A 1 8.42 -19.85 22.17
N PRO A 2 7.87 -20.31 21.03
CA PRO A 2 8.69 -20.57 19.85
C PRO A 2 9.34 -19.23 19.42
N GLU A 3 10.66 -19.22 19.23
CA GLU A 3 11.35 -18.03 18.75
C GLU A 3 10.81 -17.65 17.37
N VAL A 4 10.34 -16.41 17.23
CA VAL A 4 9.90 -15.89 15.93
C VAL A 4 11.15 -15.67 15.07
N SER A 5 11.26 -16.42 13.98
CA SER A 5 12.33 -16.23 12.99
C SER A 5 12.07 -14.97 12.16
N LEU A 6 13.14 -14.25 11.81
CA LEU A 6 13.03 -13.03 11.00
C LEU A 6 12.72 -13.41 9.55
N LYS A 7 11.70 -12.80 8.95
CA LYS A 7 11.32 -13.04 7.57
C LYS A 7 12.31 -12.36 6.64
N LEU A 8 12.94 -13.13 5.75
CA LEU A 8 13.92 -12.65 4.77
C LEU A 8 13.34 -12.73 3.36
N PHE A 9 13.48 -11.64 2.61
CA PHE A 9 13.01 -11.51 1.23
C PHE A 9 14.16 -11.14 0.28
N PHE A 10 14.19 -11.79 -0.89
CA PHE A 10 15.12 -11.48 -1.98
C PHE A 10 14.43 -10.64 -3.04
N SER A 11 14.94 -9.44 -3.31
CA SER A 11 14.59 -8.64 -4.48
C SER A 11 15.71 -8.77 -5.51
N TYR A 12 15.45 -9.39 -6.65
CA TYR A 12 16.46 -9.76 -7.65
C TYR A 12 15.85 -9.83 -9.06
N SER A 13 16.69 -9.74 -10.09
CA SER A 13 16.26 -10.01 -11.47
C SER A 13 16.26 -11.52 -11.74
N HIS A 14 15.31 -12.05 -12.54
CA HIS A 14 15.33 -13.48 -12.93
C HIS A 14 16.63 -13.91 -13.62
N LYS A 15 17.35 -12.98 -14.25
CA LYS A 15 18.68 -13.25 -14.83
C LYS A 15 19.78 -13.48 -13.77
N ASP A 16 19.47 -13.22 -12.51
CA ASP A 16 20.34 -13.43 -11.35
C ASP A 16 19.89 -14.62 -10.49
N GLU A 17 18.92 -15.41 -10.95
CA GLU A 17 18.35 -16.52 -10.17
C GLU A 17 19.41 -17.52 -9.72
N THR A 18 20.37 -17.87 -10.58
CA THR A 18 21.48 -18.76 -10.21
C THR A 18 22.29 -18.19 -9.05
N LEU A 19 22.58 -16.88 -9.05
CA LEU A 19 23.33 -16.23 -7.96
C LEU A 19 22.50 -16.15 -6.67
N ARG A 20 21.19 -15.92 -6.78
CA ARG A 20 20.24 -15.95 -5.66
C ARG A 20 20.19 -17.33 -5.03
N ASP A 21 20.11 -18.38 -5.84
CA ASP A 21 20.09 -19.78 -5.40
C ASP A 21 21.38 -20.17 -4.67
N GLU A 22 22.54 -19.77 -5.18
CA GLU A 22 23.81 -20.00 -4.47
C GLU A 22 23.84 -19.26 -3.12
N LEU A 23 23.44 -17.99 -3.06
CA LEU A 23 23.33 -17.26 -1.80
C LEU A 23 22.40 -17.96 -0.81
N ALA A 24 21.27 -18.50 -1.25
CA ALA A 24 20.34 -19.24 -0.39
C ALA A 24 21.00 -20.46 0.26
N LYS A 25 21.87 -21.20 -0.46
CA LYS A 25 22.64 -22.32 0.13
C LYS A 25 23.56 -21.85 1.26
N HIS A 26 24.21 -20.71 1.10
CA HIS A 26 25.08 -20.10 2.13
C HIS A 26 24.30 -19.60 3.35
N LEU A 27 22.99 -19.34 3.20
CA LEU A 27 22.09 -18.95 4.28
C LEU A 27 21.42 -20.14 5.01
N ALA A 28 21.59 -21.37 4.52
CA ALA A 28 20.90 -22.56 5.03
C ALA A 28 21.08 -22.74 6.55
N ILE A 29 22.27 -22.48 7.09
CA ILE A 29 22.52 -22.60 8.53
C ILE A 29 21.69 -21.61 9.36
N LEU A 30 21.43 -20.40 8.84
CA LEU A 30 20.60 -19.39 9.53
C LEU A 30 19.13 -19.78 9.52
N GLU A 31 18.66 -20.40 8.44
CA GLU A 31 17.30 -20.93 8.35
C GLU A 31 17.11 -22.11 9.31
N TRP A 32 18.06 -23.06 9.31
CA TRP A 32 18.02 -24.24 10.18
C TRP A 32 18.05 -23.86 11.67
N GLN A 33 18.77 -22.81 12.01
CA GLN A 33 18.81 -22.25 13.37
C GLN A 33 17.56 -21.42 13.73
N GLY A 34 16.61 -21.23 12.81
CA GLY A 34 15.43 -20.37 13.03
C GLY A 34 15.80 -18.90 13.23
N VAL A 35 16.99 -18.47 12.77
CA VAL A 35 17.38 -17.05 12.82
C VAL A 35 16.59 -16.28 11.79
N ILE A 36 16.49 -16.84 10.58
CA ILE A 36 15.69 -16.30 9.49
C ILE A 36 14.69 -17.36 8.99
N SER A 37 13.65 -16.91 8.31
CA SER A 37 12.83 -17.71 7.41
C SER A 37 12.88 -17.06 6.04
N SER A 38 13.53 -17.72 5.07
CA SER A 38 13.56 -17.19 3.71
C SER A 38 12.31 -17.59 2.95
N TRP A 39 11.80 -16.66 2.14
CA TRP A 39 10.79 -16.96 1.14
C TRP A 39 11.49 -17.46 -0.13
N CYS A 40 11.30 -18.74 -0.45
CA CYS A 40 11.79 -19.32 -1.69
C CYS A 40 10.68 -19.24 -2.75
N ASP A 41 10.96 -18.53 -3.85
CA ASP A 41 10.10 -18.32 -5.04
C ASP A 41 9.56 -19.62 -5.68
N ARG A 42 10.03 -20.80 -5.23
CA ARG A 42 9.67 -22.12 -5.78
C ARG A 42 8.39 -22.73 -5.21
N ARG A 43 7.54 -21.96 -4.52
CA ARG A 43 6.19 -22.39 -4.08
C ARG A 43 5.04 -21.73 -4.85
N ILE A 44 5.31 -21.18 -6.03
CA ILE A 44 4.25 -20.76 -6.96
C ILE A 44 3.81 -21.99 -7.75
N LEU A 45 2.55 -22.40 -7.58
CA LEU A 45 1.96 -23.45 -8.41
C LEU A 45 1.88 -22.95 -9.86
N PRO A 46 2.17 -23.79 -10.87
CA PRO A 46 1.99 -23.39 -12.27
C PRO A 46 0.54 -22.94 -12.51
N GLY A 47 0.35 -21.66 -12.82
CA GLY A 47 -0.97 -21.03 -13.01
C GLY A 47 -1.30 -19.89 -12.04
N GLU A 48 -0.48 -19.62 -11.02
CA GLU A 48 -0.63 -18.45 -10.15
C GLU A 48 0.21 -17.26 -10.70
N GLU A 49 -0.39 -16.07 -10.81
CA GLU A 49 0.28 -14.89 -11.35
C GLU A 49 1.47 -14.45 -10.46
N TRP A 50 2.65 -14.47 -11.07
CA TRP A 50 3.98 -14.21 -10.48
C TRP A 50 4.07 -12.88 -9.71
N ASP A 51 3.31 -11.86 -10.12
CA ASP A 51 3.39 -10.50 -9.58
C ASP A 51 2.80 -10.35 -8.15
N TYR A 52 1.92 -11.24 -7.72
CA TYR A 52 1.17 -11.10 -6.46
C TYR A 52 2.00 -11.50 -5.22
N GLN A 53 2.87 -12.49 -5.33
CA GLN A 53 3.61 -13.05 -4.18
C GLN A 53 4.80 -12.18 -3.74
N ILE A 54 5.40 -11.44 -4.68
CA ILE A 54 6.54 -10.55 -4.44
C ILE A 54 6.18 -9.44 -3.44
N ASN A 55 4.95 -8.92 -3.51
CA ASN A 55 4.50 -7.80 -2.69
C ASN A 55 4.21 -8.20 -1.22
N ASP A 56 3.62 -9.37 -0.95
CA ASP A 56 3.36 -9.82 0.43
C ASP A 56 4.67 -10.16 1.17
N ASN A 57 5.60 -10.80 0.46
CA ASN A 57 6.93 -11.11 0.99
C ASN A 57 7.70 -9.81 1.28
N LEU A 58 7.65 -8.84 0.36
CA LEU A 58 8.23 -7.52 0.57
C LEU A 58 7.58 -6.75 1.72
N ASN A 59 6.29 -6.94 2.04
CA ASN A 59 5.58 -6.22 3.10
C ASN A 59 5.76 -6.83 4.48
N THR A 60 5.96 -8.13 4.55
CA THR A 60 6.09 -8.85 5.82
C THR A 60 7.54 -9.17 6.18
N ALA A 61 8.49 -8.95 5.27
CA ALA A 61 9.91 -9.15 5.55
C ALA A 61 10.42 -8.23 6.66
N ASP A 62 11.18 -8.80 7.59
CA ASP A 62 12.00 -8.08 8.55
C ASP A 62 13.36 -7.68 7.92
N ILE A 63 13.86 -8.48 6.97
CA ILE A 63 15.10 -8.23 6.23
C ILE A 63 14.83 -8.33 4.72
N ILE A 64 15.21 -7.30 3.97
CA ILE A 64 15.06 -7.23 2.52
C ILE A 64 16.44 -7.15 1.87
N LEU A 65 16.80 -8.14 1.07
CA LEU A 65 18.04 -8.16 0.32
C LEU A 65 17.80 -7.61 -1.09
N LEU A 66 18.51 -6.56 -1.48
CA LEU A 66 18.52 -6.06 -2.86
C LEU A 66 19.71 -6.66 -3.59
N LEU A 67 19.49 -7.63 -4.47
CA LEU A 67 20.54 -8.31 -5.22
C LEU A 67 20.90 -7.48 -6.46
N ILE A 68 21.92 -6.63 -6.33
CA ILE A 68 22.25 -5.56 -7.27
C ILE A 68 23.13 -6.10 -8.41
N SER A 69 22.64 -5.91 -9.62
CA SER A 69 23.31 -6.19 -10.89
C SER A 69 22.88 -5.16 -11.94
N SER A 70 23.53 -5.16 -13.11
CA SER A 70 23.06 -4.39 -14.26
C SER A 70 21.63 -4.75 -14.66
N ASP A 71 21.23 -6.02 -14.55
CA ASP A 71 19.89 -6.48 -14.90
C ASP A 71 18.85 -6.08 -13.84
N PHE A 72 19.25 -6.03 -12.57
CA PHE A 72 18.41 -5.49 -11.49
C PHE A 72 18.14 -3.99 -11.68
N LEU A 73 19.15 -3.21 -12.07
CA LEU A 73 18.99 -1.76 -12.31
C LEU A 73 18.28 -1.45 -13.64
N PHE A 74 18.40 -2.32 -14.64
CA PHE A 74 17.77 -2.13 -15.95
C PHE A 74 16.27 -2.44 -15.96
N SER A 75 15.77 -3.27 -15.04
CA SER A 75 14.34 -3.58 -14.99
C SER A 75 13.55 -2.35 -14.52
N LYS A 76 12.96 -1.62 -15.48
CA LYS A 76 12.06 -0.46 -15.25
C LYS A 76 10.87 -0.74 -14.31
N TYR A 77 10.65 -2.00 -13.93
CA TYR A 77 9.56 -2.46 -13.08
C TYR A 77 9.93 -2.55 -11.58
N CYS A 78 11.16 -2.96 -11.21
CA CYS A 78 11.57 -3.07 -9.79
C CYS A 78 11.97 -1.72 -9.16
N TRP A 79 12.37 -0.74 -9.97
CA TRP A 79 12.94 0.52 -9.46
C TRP A 79 11.93 1.44 -8.76
N ASP A 80 10.70 1.52 -9.29
CA ASP A 80 9.82 2.64 -8.92
C ASP A 80 8.88 2.39 -7.75
N VAL A 81 8.52 1.13 -7.46
CA VAL A 81 7.55 0.81 -6.40
C VAL A 81 8.20 -0.05 -5.32
N GLU A 82 8.84 -1.16 -5.68
CA GLU A 82 9.39 -2.12 -4.71
C GLU A 82 10.60 -1.56 -3.96
N VAL A 83 11.58 -1.01 -4.68
CA VAL A 83 12.76 -0.41 -4.04
C VAL A 83 12.37 0.81 -3.20
N LYS A 84 11.45 1.67 -3.68
CA LYS A 84 10.99 2.81 -2.88
C LYS A 84 10.28 2.37 -1.60
N LYS A 85 9.44 1.34 -1.68
CA LYS A 85 8.75 0.76 -0.52
C LYS A 85 9.73 0.11 0.45
N ALA A 86 10.69 -0.68 -0.04
CA ALA A 86 11.75 -1.27 0.78
C ALA A 86 12.51 -0.19 1.55
N ILE A 87 12.90 0.89 0.86
CA ILE A 87 13.63 2.01 1.47
C ILE A 87 12.77 2.81 2.45
N GLN A 88 11.48 3.00 2.16
CA GLN A 88 10.55 3.60 3.10
C GLN A 88 10.47 2.77 4.38
N ARG A 89 10.27 1.45 4.27
CA ARG A 89 10.25 0.54 5.42
C ARG A 89 11.57 0.54 6.18
N HIS A 90 12.68 0.73 5.48
CA HIS A 90 13.98 0.91 6.12
C HIS A 90 14.07 2.20 6.95
N HIS A 91 13.62 3.32 6.39
CA HIS A 91 13.62 4.59 7.09
C HIS A 91 12.64 4.62 8.29
N THR A 92 11.52 3.91 8.21
CA THR A 92 10.56 3.80 9.32
C THR A 92 10.95 2.75 10.36
N GLY A 93 12.02 1.99 10.14
CA GLY A 93 12.45 0.91 11.04
C GLY A 93 11.61 -0.37 10.94
N GLU A 94 10.65 -0.44 10.02
CA GLU A 94 9.79 -1.61 9.81
C GLU A 94 10.49 -2.79 9.13
N ALA A 95 11.59 -2.54 8.42
CA ALA A 95 12.43 -3.57 7.82
C ALA A 95 13.89 -3.12 7.74
N CYS A 96 14.83 -4.05 7.68
CA CYS A 96 16.22 -3.76 7.37
C CYS A 96 16.50 -4.06 5.90
N VAL A 97 16.90 -3.05 5.12
CA VAL A 97 17.31 -3.22 3.72
C VAL A 97 18.82 -3.38 3.65
N ILE A 98 19.27 -4.43 2.97
CA ILE A 98 20.69 -4.74 2.77
C ILE A 98 20.96 -4.84 1.27
N PRO A 99 21.68 -3.88 0.68
CA PRO A 99 22.21 -4.00 -0.67
C PRO A 99 23.23 -5.15 -0.74
N VAL A 100 23.08 -6.08 -1.69
CA VAL A 100 24.04 -7.15 -1.97
C VAL A 100 24.53 -7.00 -3.40
N ILE A 101 25.80 -6.61 -3.59
CA ILE A 101 26.37 -6.37 -4.92
C ILE A 101 26.72 -7.70 -5.57
N LEU A 102 25.89 -8.15 -6.50
CA LEU A 102 26.15 -9.37 -7.26
C LEU A 102 27.14 -9.13 -8.39
N ARG A 103 26.93 -8.07 -9.17
CA ARG A 103 27.75 -7.71 -10.34
C ARG A 103 28.20 -6.25 -10.27
N SER A 104 29.33 -5.96 -10.92
CA SER A 104 29.84 -4.59 -11.02
C SER A 104 28.85 -3.69 -11.77
N VAL A 105 28.42 -2.61 -11.13
CA VAL A 105 27.50 -1.61 -11.68
C VAL A 105 27.65 -0.31 -10.88
N ASP A 106 27.37 0.85 -11.49
CA ASP A 106 27.28 2.11 -10.74
C ASP A 106 25.91 2.26 -10.08
N TRP A 107 25.90 2.21 -8.75
CA TRP A 107 24.70 2.31 -7.92
C TRP A 107 24.73 3.49 -6.95
N ASN A 108 25.70 4.39 -7.07
CA ASN A 108 25.87 5.53 -6.13
C ASN A 108 24.70 6.53 -6.18
N GLY A 109 24.01 6.63 -7.33
CA GLY A 109 22.82 7.46 -7.50
C GLY A 109 21.51 6.82 -7.02
N ALA A 110 21.56 5.58 -6.52
CA ALA A 110 20.38 4.85 -6.09
C ALA A 110 19.82 5.35 -4.75
N PRO A 111 18.50 5.20 -4.48
CA PRO A 111 17.91 5.49 -3.17
C PRO A 111 18.56 4.72 -2.02
N PHE A 112 19.12 3.55 -2.29
CA PHE A 112 19.87 2.71 -1.35
C PHE A 112 21.39 2.96 -1.36
N GLY A 113 21.89 3.92 -2.15
CA GLY A 113 23.32 4.22 -2.30
C GLY A 113 24.02 4.62 -1.00
N LYS A 114 23.24 5.07 0.00
CA LYS A 114 23.74 5.45 1.33
C LYS A 114 23.78 4.29 2.33
N LEU A 115 23.22 3.14 1.98
CA LEU A 115 23.18 1.97 2.87
C LEU A 115 24.50 1.21 2.78
N GLN A 116 24.90 0.59 3.88
CA GLN A 116 26.07 -0.27 3.90
C GLN A 116 25.78 -1.54 3.09
N ALA A 117 26.45 -1.69 1.95
CA ALA A 117 26.31 -2.85 1.09
C ALA A 117 27.16 -4.04 1.56
N LEU A 118 26.71 -5.23 1.19
CA LEU A 118 27.47 -6.48 1.21
C LEU A 118 27.82 -6.91 -0.22
N PRO A 119 28.86 -7.73 -0.45
CA PRO A 119 29.95 -8.06 0.48
C PRO A 119 30.70 -6.82 1.02
N LYS A 120 31.61 -7.02 1.96
CA LYS A 120 32.41 -5.94 2.55
C LYS A 120 33.06 -5.09 1.46
N ASN A 121 33.11 -3.77 1.68
CA ASN A 121 33.58 -2.77 0.72
C ASN A 121 32.76 -2.70 -0.59
N ALA A 122 31.56 -3.31 -0.61
CA ALA A 122 30.71 -3.40 -1.80
C ALA A 122 31.38 -4.11 -3.00
N GLU A 123 32.35 -4.99 -2.71
CA GLU A 123 33.03 -5.78 -3.74
C GLU A 123 32.04 -6.77 -4.39
N PRO A 124 31.83 -6.77 -5.72
CA PRO A 124 30.85 -7.65 -6.33
C PRO A 124 31.12 -9.14 -6.08
N VAL A 125 30.06 -9.93 -5.89
CA VAL A 125 30.16 -11.39 -5.69
C VAL A 125 30.89 -12.09 -6.84
N VAL A 126 30.69 -11.65 -8.08
CA VAL A 126 31.37 -12.23 -9.26
C VAL A 126 32.77 -11.65 -9.51
N SER A 127 33.30 -10.85 -8.59
CA SER A 127 34.61 -10.22 -8.76
C SER A 127 35.75 -11.23 -8.71
N ARG A 128 36.83 -10.92 -9.44
CA ARG A 128 38.09 -11.69 -9.43
C ARG A 128 38.94 -11.44 -8.18
N HIS A 129 38.57 -10.47 -7.34
CA HIS A 129 39.27 -10.20 -6.07
C HIS A 129 39.01 -11.28 -5.01
N TRP A 130 37.93 -12.05 -5.17
CA TRP A 130 37.65 -13.23 -4.35
C TRP A 130 38.44 -14.43 -4.87
N HIS A 131 38.88 -15.31 -3.97
CA HIS A 131 39.52 -16.56 -4.38
C HIS A 131 38.52 -17.45 -5.15
N ASN A 132 37.26 -17.44 -4.71
CA ASN A 132 36.13 -18.07 -5.37
C ASN A 132 34.81 -17.41 -4.94
N GLN A 133 33.73 -17.76 -5.62
CA GLN A 133 32.41 -17.18 -5.36
C GLN A 133 31.84 -17.56 -3.98
N ASP A 134 32.21 -18.72 -3.45
CA ASP A 134 31.78 -19.17 -2.13
C ASP A 134 32.34 -18.28 -1.01
N GLU A 135 33.54 -17.75 -1.18
CA GLU A 135 34.14 -16.79 -0.24
C GLU A 135 33.31 -15.50 -0.17
N ALA A 136 32.90 -14.97 -1.33
CA ALA A 136 32.05 -13.79 -1.41
C ALA A 136 30.69 -14.03 -0.74
N PHE A 137 30.02 -15.14 -1.04
CA PHE A 137 28.73 -15.47 -0.42
C PHE A 137 28.86 -15.76 1.08
N THR A 138 29.98 -16.33 1.53
CA THR A 138 30.27 -16.52 2.95
C THR A 138 30.34 -15.18 3.68
N ASP A 139 30.95 -14.16 3.08
CA ASP A 139 31.01 -12.81 3.64
C ASP A 139 29.60 -12.18 3.71
N VAL A 140 28.79 -12.32 2.66
CA VAL A 140 27.38 -11.88 2.65
C VAL A 140 26.59 -12.57 3.77
N ALA A 141 26.71 -13.88 3.92
CA ALA A 141 26.00 -14.64 4.95
C ALA A 141 26.40 -14.22 6.37
N LYS A 142 27.69 -13.92 6.62
CA LYS A 142 28.17 -13.37 7.89
C LYS A 142 27.56 -11.99 8.18
N GLY A 143 27.49 -11.11 7.18
CA GLY A 143 26.87 -9.79 7.32
C GLY A 143 25.37 -9.88 7.62
N ILE A 144 24.65 -10.76 6.93
CA ILE A 144 23.22 -11.01 7.17
C ILE A 144 23.00 -11.57 8.59
N ARG A 145 23.82 -12.53 9.03
CA ARG A 145 23.78 -13.07 10.41
C ARG A 145 23.89 -11.95 11.45
N ALA A 146 24.91 -11.11 11.33
CA ALA A 146 25.14 -10.02 12.29
C ALA A 146 23.95 -9.05 12.34
N THR A 147 23.35 -8.76 11.18
CA THR A 147 22.17 -7.91 11.08
C THR A 147 20.95 -8.57 11.73
N ALA A 148 20.70 -9.85 11.45
CA ALA A 148 19.59 -10.60 12.03
C ALA A 148 19.69 -10.70 13.56
N GLU A 149 20.88 -10.97 14.10
CA GLU A 149 21.13 -11.03 15.54
C GLU A 149 20.93 -9.68 16.23
N LYS A 150 21.29 -8.58 15.57
CA LYS A 150 21.01 -7.22 16.06
C LYS A 150 19.50 -6.96 16.14
N LEU A 151 18.76 -7.23 15.08
CA LEU A 151 17.31 -7.02 15.02
C LEU A 151 16.55 -7.86 16.07
N LYS A 152 16.98 -9.13 16.28
CA LYS A 152 16.41 -9.99 17.34
C LYS A 152 16.59 -9.40 18.74
N LYS A 153 17.67 -8.66 19.01
CA LYS A 153 17.92 -8.02 20.31
C LYS A 153 17.11 -6.73 20.52
N GLU A 154 16.81 -6.01 19.44
CA GLU A 154 16.12 -4.71 19.49
C GLU A 154 14.59 -4.87 19.59
N ARG A 155 13.98 -5.86 18.91
CA ARG A 155 12.53 -6.10 18.89
C ARG A 155 11.85 -6.20 20.28
N PRO A 156 12.37 -6.94 21.28
CA PRO A 156 11.71 -7.06 22.58
C PRO A 156 11.59 -5.71 23.31
N ARG A 157 12.58 -4.82 23.15
CA ARG A 157 12.64 -3.52 23.84
C ARG A 157 11.62 -2.54 23.27
N GLU A 158 11.45 -2.51 21.96
CA GLU A 158 10.49 -1.66 21.26
C GLU A 158 9.05 -2.09 21.53
N GLN A 159 8.79 -3.41 21.55
CA GLN A 159 7.46 -3.96 21.85
C GLN A 159 7.00 -3.61 23.28
N GLU A 160 7.93 -3.64 24.24
CA GLU A 160 7.66 -3.30 25.64
C GLU A 160 7.38 -1.80 25.82
N GLN A 161 8.17 -0.94 25.17
CA GLN A 161 7.96 0.52 25.18
C GLN A 161 6.64 0.93 24.49
N ALA A 162 6.31 0.34 23.34
CA ALA A 162 5.06 0.60 22.64
C ALA A 162 3.82 0.19 23.47
N ASN A 163 3.90 -0.94 24.17
CA ASN A 163 2.85 -1.39 25.09
C ASN A 163 2.64 -0.41 26.26
N LEU A 164 3.74 0.07 26.87
CA LEU A 164 3.70 1.07 27.95
C LEU A 164 3.07 2.39 27.48
N LEU A 165 3.43 2.88 26.30
CA LEU A 165 2.88 4.11 25.74
C LEU A 165 1.38 3.99 25.40
N GLY A 166 0.97 2.84 24.87
CA GLY A 166 -0.44 2.54 24.59
C GLY A 166 -1.29 2.52 25.86
N GLN A 167 -0.79 1.90 26.94
CA GLN A 167 -1.45 1.90 28.24
C GLN A 167 -1.57 3.30 28.84
N GLN A 168 -0.51 4.10 28.79
CA GLN A 168 -0.52 5.49 29.27
C GLN A 168 -1.52 6.37 28.50
N THR A 169 -1.60 6.19 27.18
CA THR A 169 -2.55 6.91 26.32
C THR A 169 -3.99 6.51 26.61
N ALA A 170 -4.26 5.22 26.79
CA ALA A 170 -5.57 4.72 27.17
C ALA A 170 -6.02 5.25 28.54
N ILE A 171 -5.11 5.29 29.52
CA ILE A 171 -5.37 5.86 30.85
C ILE A 171 -5.70 7.35 30.75
N ARG A 172 -4.98 8.11 29.93
CA ARG A 172 -5.24 9.54 29.69
C ARG A 172 -6.64 9.77 29.10
N ILE A 173 -6.99 9.04 28.04
CA ILE A 173 -8.32 9.13 27.41
C ILE A 173 -9.43 8.77 28.39
N LEU A 174 -9.20 7.78 29.26
CA LEU A 174 -10.17 7.38 30.28
C LEU A 174 -10.37 8.48 31.33
N LYS A 175 -9.29 9.15 31.76
CA LYS A 175 -9.35 10.29 32.70
C LYS A 175 -10.13 11.46 32.09
N GLU A 176 -9.82 11.84 30.85
CA GLU A 176 -10.54 12.92 30.13
C GLU A 176 -12.03 12.61 29.95
N LYS A 177 -12.40 11.34 29.71
CA LYS A 177 -13.81 10.90 29.65
C LYS A 177 -14.52 10.97 31.00
N ILE A 178 -13.84 10.66 32.10
CA ILE A 178 -14.39 10.75 33.45
C ILE A 178 -14.63 12.22 33.83
N GLU A 179 -13.69 13.11 33.51
CA GLU A 179 -13.81 14.56 33.73
C GLU A 179 -14.98 15.17 32.93
N ARG A 180 -15.14 14.78 31.65
CA ARG A 180 -16.29 15.22 30.82
C ARG A 180 -17.64 14.73 31.33
N ARG A 181 -17.71 13.60 32.03
CA ARG A 181 -18.96 13.10 32.65
C ARG A 181 -19.36 13.88 33.91
N GLN A 182 -18.41 14.60 34.53
CA GLN A 182 -18.65 15.38 35.75
C GLN A 182 -19.05 16.84 35.46
N GLN A 183 -18.92 17.32 34.22
CA GLN A 183 -19.41 18.63 33.79
C GLN A 183 -20.69 18.47 32.95
N LYS A 184 -21.84 18.84 33.51
CA LYS A 184 -23.14 18.82 32.85
C LYS A 184 -23.57 20.24 32.47
N PRO A 185 -23.91 20.52 31.21
CA PRO A 185 -24.80 21.64 30.88
C PRO A 185 -26.24 21.15 30.61
N GLN A 186 -27.21 21.94 31.05
CA GLN A 186 -28.64 21.80 30.78
C GLN A 186 -29.04 22.31 29.38
N SER A 187 -30.02 21.61 28.78
CA SER A 187 -31.02 21.98 27.77
C SER A 187 -30.66 22.84 26.57
N THR A 188 -31.05 22.41 25.36
CA THR A 188 -32.05 23.15 24.55
C THR A 188 -32.82 22.17 23.65
N GLN A 189 -34.00 22.63 23.26
CA GLN A 189 -35.16 21.94 22.73
C GLN A 189 -35.02 21.45 21.28
N THR A 190 -35.86 20.45 21.00
CA THR A 190 -36.42 20.02 19.73
C THR A 190 -36.75 21.18 18.78
N THR A 191 -36.35 21.07 17.52
CA THR A 191 -37.05 21.75 16.42
C THR A 191 -37.30 20.75 15.31
N THR A 192 -38.57 20.40 15.16
CA THR A 192 -39.12 19.55 14.11
C THR A 192 -39.17 20.37 12.82
N ALA A 193 -38.26 20.10 11.88
CA ALA A 193 -38.36 20.60 10.52
C ALA A 193 -38.78 19.44 9.61
N LYS A 194 -40.03 19.49 9.14
CA LYS A 194 -40.52 18.71 8.01
C LYS A 194 -39.66 19.05 6.79
N LEU A 195 -38.88 18.09 6.30
CA LEU A 195 -38.41 18.05 4.92
C LEU A 195 -38.99 16.80 4.27
N THR A 196 -39.59 17.01 3.11
CA THR A 196 -39.95 15.99 2.12
C THR A 196 -38.88 14.91 2.06
N GLN A 197 -39.26 13.67 2.41
CA GLN A 197 -38.40 12.50 2.23
C GLN A 197 -38.27 12.25 0.73
N GLU A 198 -37.35 12.94 0.07
CA GLU A 198 -36.69 12.36 -1.10
C GLU A 198 -35.90 11.16 -0.57
N THR A 199 -36.46 9.97 -0.76
CA THR A 199 -35.74 8.73 -0.48
C THR A 199 -34.63 8.60 -1.51
N ASP A 200 -33.38 8.60 -1.06
CA ASP A 200 -32.25 8.31 -1.94
C ASP A 200 -32.42 6.92 -2.56
N ASP A 201 -32.13 6.79 -3.86
CA ASP A 201 -32.07 5.50 -4.54
C ASP A 201 -30.79 4.78 -4.11
N LEU A 202 -30.95 3.70 -3.33
CA LEU A 202 -29.85 2.87 -2.83
C LEU A 202 -29.83 1.50 -3.52
N SER A 203 -30.26 1.45 -4.79
CA SER A 203 -30.35 0.21 -5.57
C SER A 203 -28.99 -0.50 -5.71
N SER A 204 -29.03 -1.83 -5.75
CA SER A 204 -27.85 -2.69 -5.94
C SER A 204 -28.23 -3.96 -6.71
N GLU A 205 -27.42 -4.34 -7.70
CA GLU A 205 -27.54 -5.65 -8.36
C GLU A 205 -26.94 -6.78 -7.51
N LYS A 206 -26.16 -6.41 -6.49
CA LYS A 206 -25.38 -7.32 -5.65
C LYS A 206 -25.84 -7.32 -4.19
N SER A 207 -26.99 -6.71 -3.91
CA SER A 207 -27.56 -6.57 -2.56
C SER A 207 -26.61 -5.90 -1.56
N VAL A 208 -25.80 -4.95 -2.04
CA VAL A 208 -24.89 -4.14 -1.22
C VAL A 208 -25.69 -3.05 -0.51
N ASP A 209 -25.44 -2.88 0.79
CA ASP A 209 -26.04 -1.82 1.60
C ASP A 209 -25.22 -0.52 1.51
N TYR A 210 -25.82 0.52 0.91
CA TYR A 210 -25.23 1.85 0.74
C TYR A 210 -25.64 2.86 1.81
N THR A 211 -26.42 2.45 2.82
CA THR A 211 -26.96 3.35 3.87
C THR A 211 -25.84 4.08 4.60
N ARG A 212 -24.76 3.37 4.94
CA ARG A 212 -23.60 3.97 5.63
C ARG A 212 -22.87 5.00 4.77
N LEU A 213 -22.65 4.71 3.49
CA LEU A 213 -22.03 5.64 2.56
C LEU A 213 -22.87 6.92 2.43
N ARG A 214 -24.19 6.78 2.22
CA ARG A 214 -25.15 7.89 2.18
C ARG A 214 -25.05 8.77 3.42
N ASP A 215 -25.07 8.16 4.61
CA ASP A 215 -25.09 8.90 5.87
C ASP A 215 -23.78 9.65 6.12
N LEU A 216 -22.63 9.07 5.75
CA LEU A 216 -21.33 9.72 5.83
C LEU A 216 -21.23 10.91 4.88
N LEU A 217 -21.68 10.75 3.64
CA LEU A 217 -21.71 11.81 2.63
C LEU A 217 -22.63 12.96 3.06
N LYS A 218 -23.84 12.63 3.55
CA LYS A 218 -24.80 13.60 4.06
C LYS A 218 -24.28 14.41 5.25
N ALA A 219 -23.45 13.78 6.09
CA ALA A 219 -22.80 14.43 7.22
C ALA A 219 -21.56 15.25 6.83
N GLY A 220 -21.07 15.15 5.59
CA GLY A 220 -19.83 15.79 5.15
C GLY A 220 -18.56 15.12 5.70
N ASN A 221 -18.65 13.86 6.14
CA ASN A 221 -17.51 13.08 6.61
C ASN A 221 -16.75 12.48 5.42
N TRP A 222 -16.09 13.35 4.64
CA TRP A 222 -15.55 13.01 3.32
C TRP A 222 -14.51 11.90 3.34
N LYS A 223 -13.66 11.85 4.37
CA LYS A 223 -12.62 10.82 4.49
C LYS A 223 -13.22 9.45 4.76
N GLU A 224 -14.15 9.37 5.70
CA GLU A 224 -14.84 8.13 6.04
C GLU A 224 -15.75 7.67 4.90
N ALA A 225 -16.39 8.60 4.18
CA ALA A 225 -17.18 8.29 2.99
C ALA A 225 -16.32 7.72 1.86
N ASP A 226 -15.13 8.27 1.65
CA ASP A 226 -14.16 7.76 0.68
C ASP A 226 -13.69 6.34 1.03
N GLN A 227 -13.36 6.10 2.29
CA GLN A 227 -13.06 4.78 2.83
C GLN A 227 -14.23 3.80 2.64
N GLU A 228 -15.46 4.19 3.00
CA GLU A 228 -16.65 3.35 2.83
C GLU A 228 -16.93 3.07 1.34
N THR A 229 -16.60 4.00 0.43
CA THR A 229 -16.72 3.79 -1.01
C THR A 229 -15.90 2.59 -1.48
N LEU A 230 -14.66 2.44 -1.01
CA LEU A 230 -13.87 1.23 -1.29
C LEU A 230 -14.54 -0.03 -0.74
N VAL A 231 -15.06 0.01 0.49
CA VAL A 231 -15.73 -1.14 1.12
C VAL A 231 -16.92 -1.63 0.30
N VAL A 232 -17.81 -0.72 -0.12
CA VAL A 232 -19.00 -1.10 -0.88
C VAL A 232 -18.65 -1.56 -2.29
N MET A 233 -17.62 -0.98 -2.91
CA MET A 233 -17.13 -1.45 -4.20
C MET A 233 -16.55 -2.87 -4.12
N LEU A 234 -15.80 -3.20 -3.07
CA LEU A 234 -15.30 -4.56 -2.85
C LEU A 234 -16.45 -5.56 -2.69
N LYS A 235 -17.50 -5.21 -1.94
CA LYS A 235 -18.71 -6.03 -1.79
C LYS A 235 -19.43 -6.25 -3.12
N ALA A 236 -19.59 -5.20 -3.93
CA ALA A 236 -20.25 -5.29 -5.24
C ALA A 236 -19.51 -6.24 -6.21
N THR A 237 -18.21 -6.43 -6.02
CA THR A 237 -17.40 -7.33 -6.85
C THR A 237 -17.09 -8.69 -6.20
N GLY A 238 -17.51 -8.92 -4.95
CA GLY A 238 -17.16 -10.13 -4.20
C GLY A 238 -15.66 -10.23 -3.84
N LYS A 239 -15.00 -9.09 -3.66
CA LYS A 239 -13.55 -8.96 -3.45
C LYS A 239 -13.19 -8.53 -2.03
N GLU A 240 -14.09 -8.69 -1.06
CA GLU A 240 -13.89 -8.26 0.33
C GLU A 240 -12.67 -8.92 0.99
N GLN A 241 -12.44 -10.20 0.69
CA GLN A 241 -11.29 -10.95 1.18
C GLN A 241 -9.98 -10.54 0.50
N GLN A 242 -10.07 -10.08 -0.76
CA GLN A 242 -8.94 -9.60 -1.52
C GLN A 242 -8.55 -8.21 -1.00
N GLY A 243 -9.52 -7.32 -0.79
CA GLY A 243 -9.28 -5.97 -0.27
C GLY A 243 -8.89 -4.96 -1.34
N TRP A 244 -9.01 -5.31 -2.62
CA TRP A 244 -8.71 -4.48 -3.79
C TRP A 244 -9.52 -4.90 -5.01
N LEU A 245 -9.50 -4.07 -6.06
CA LEU A 245 -10.15 -4.31 -7.34
C LEU A 245 -9.10 -4.40 -8.45
N ASP A 246 -9.11 -5.52 -9.18
CA ASP A 246 -8.37 -5.71 -10.44
C ASP A 246 -9.09 -5.07 -11.63
N ALA A 247 -8.41 -4.97 -12.77
CA ALA A 247 -8.95 -4.37 -14.00
C ALA A 247 -10.23 -5.07 -14.48
N GLU A 248 -10.27 -6.40 -14.36
CA GLU A 248 -11.43 -7.21 -14.73
C GLU A 248 -12.66 -6.88 -13.86
N SER A 249 -12.45 -6.73 -12.56
CA SER A 249 -13.50 -6.38 -11.59
C SER A 249 -14.10 -5.00 -11.88
N ILE A 250 -13.28 -4.04 -12.30
CA ILE A 250 -13.77 -2.72 -12.72
C ILE A 250 -14.50 -2.79 -14.05
N ASN A 251 -13.97 -3.51 -15.04
CA ASN A 251 -14.62 -3.68 -16.34
C ASN A 251 -15.97 -4.41 -16.24
N ASN A 252 -16.13 -5.26 -15.24
CA ASN A 252 -17.36 -6.01 -14.97
C ASN A 252 -18.18 -5.44 -13.79
N PHE A 253 -17.83 -4.24 -13.30
CA PHE A 253 -18.48 -3.67 -12.12
C PHE A 253 -19.99 -3.44 -12.39
N PRO A 254 -20.91 -3.83 -11.49
CA PRO A 254 -22.34 -3.73 -11.75
C PRO A 254 -22.78 -2.27 -11.96
N CYS A 255 -23.56 -2.02 -13.01
CA CYS A 255 -23.88 -0.64 -13.40
C CYS A 255 -24.81 0.04 -12.41
N THR A 256 -25.75 -0.68 -11.80
CA THR A 256 -26.63 -0.14 -10.76
C THR A 256 -25.81 0.31 -9.55
N ASP A 257 -24.89 -0.53 -9.09
CA ASP A 257 -24.01 -0.22 -7.96
C ASP A 257 -23.10 0.99 -8.24
N LEU A 258 -22.49 1.05 -9.43
CA LEU A 258 -21.65 2.19 -9.81
C LEU A 258 -22.45 3.49 -9.88
N ARG A 259 -23.69 3.43 -10.40
CA ARG A 259 -24.61 4.57 -10.48
C ARG A 259 -25.02 5.04 -9.10
N THR A 260 -25.36 4.13 -8.19
CA THR A 260 -25.73 4.45 -6.80
C THR A 260 -24.59 5.17 -6.09
N ILE A 261 -23.35 4.66 -6.20
CA ILE A 261 -22.18 5.31 -5.60
C ILE A 261 -21.99 6.72 -6.18
N ASP A 262 -21.99 6.85 -7.51
CA ASP A 262 -21.78 8.14 -8.16
C ASP A 262 -22.85 9.18 -7.79
N GLN A 263 -24.13 8.79 -7.83
CA GLN A 263 -25.24 9.69 -7.50
C GLN A 263 -25.19 10.19 -6.06
N LEU A 264 -24.79 9.34 -5.11
CA LEU A 264 -24.62 9.76 -3.71
C LEU A 264 -23.49 10.80 -3.59
N TRP A 265 -22.34 10.55 -4.22
CA TRP A 265 -21.22 11.50 -4.22
C TRP A 265 -21.61 12.84 -4.86
N VAL A 266 -22.22 12.80 -6.04
CA VAL A 266 -22.67 14.00 -6.77
C VAL A 266 -23.70 14.78 -5.95
N LYS A 267 -24.73 14.12 -5.41
CA LYS A 267 -25.81 14.76 -4.65
C LYS A 267 -25.27 15.49 -3.42
N TYR A 268 -24.52 14.80 -2.58
CA TYR A 268 -24.10 15.34 -1.29
C TYR A 268 -22.91 16.29 -1.37
N SER A 269 -22.14 16.26 -2.47
CA SER A 269 -21.10 17.24 -2.77
C SER A 269 -21.57 18.43 -3.62
N ASN A 270 -22.86 18.51 -3.94
CA ASN A 270 -23.43 19.53 -4.85
C ASN A 270 -22.73 19.56 -6.22
N GLY A 271 -22.48 18.38 -6.78
CA GLY A 271 -21.82 18.19 -8.09
C GLY A 271 -20.30 18.38 -8.08
N HIS A 272 -19.69 18.52 -6.91
CA HIS A 272 -18.25 18.80 -6.79
C HIS A 272 -17.39 17.53 -6.87
N PHE A 273 -17.90 16.41 -6.36
CA PHE A 273 -17.26 15.10 -6.30
C PHE A 273 -18.11 14.03 -6.98
N GLY A 274 -17.46 12.95 -7.42
CA GLY A 274 -18.11 11.85 -8.15
C GLY A 274 -17.22 11.28 -9.25
N PHE A 275 -17.48 10.04 -9.62
CA PHE A 275 -16.78 9.37 -10.71
C PHE A 275 -17.19 9.94 -12.07
N SER A 276 -18.44 10.35 -12.26
CA SER A 276 -18.91 11.09 -13.44
C SER A 276 -18.21 12.45 -13.56
N VAL A 277 -17.99 13.15 -12.44
CA VAL A 277 -17.23 14.40 -12.40
C VAL A 277 -15.77 14.17 -12.80
N GLN A 278 -15.13 13.13 -12.25
CA GLN A 278 -13.77 12.74 -12.63
C GLN A 278 -13.66 12.39 -14.11
N LYS A 279 -14.61 11.64 -14.66
CA LYS A 279 -14.67 11.29 -16.09
C LYS A 279 -14.72 12.54 -16.98
N GLN A 280 -15.58 13.52 -16.66
CA GLN A 280 -15.64 14.78 -17.43
C GLN A 280 -14.30 15.51 -17.42
N ILE A 281 -13.62 15.53 -16.27
CA ILE A 281 -12.30 16.15 -16.14
C ILE A 281 -11.26 15.37 -16.95
N TRP A 282 -11.26 14.04 -16.87
CA TRP A 282 -10.38 13.14 -17.63
C TRP A 282 -10.49 13.38 -19.15
N GLU A 283 -11.70 13.46 -19.67
CA GLU A 283 -11.97 13.76 -21.07
C GLU A 283 -11.51 15.18 -21.44
N SER A 284 -11.76 16.17 -20.56
CA SER A 284 -11.39 17.57 -20.81
C SER A 284 -9.88 17.81 -20.92
N VAL A 285 -9.07 16.97 -20.27
CA VAL A 285 -7.60 17.06 -20.35
C VAL A 285 -7.01 16.18 -21.46
N GLY A 286 -7.85 15.62 -22.32
CA GLY A 286 -7.43 14.78 -23.45
C GLY A 286 -6.91 13.43 -23.02
N ASN A 287 -7.47 12.85 -21.94
CA ASN A 287 -7.03 11.58 -21.36
C ASN A 287 -5.55 11.58 -20.92
N ASP A 288 -5.03 12.78 -20.58
CA ASP A 288 -3.68 12.98 -20.08
C ASP A 288 -3.67 12.83 -18.55
N TYR A 289 -3.03 11.76 -18.08
CA TYR A 289 -3.00 11.40 -16.67
C TYR A 289 -2.29 12.39 -15.77
N GLN A 290 -1.26 13.07 -16.28
CA GLN A 290 -0.56 14.09 -15.51
C GLN A 290 -1.45 15.31 -15.32
N LYS A 291 -2.05 15.80 -16.41
CA LYS A 291 -2.97 16.94 -16.36
C LYS A 291 -4.22 16.64 -15.54
N PHE A 292 -4.71 15.39 -15.60
CA PHE A 292 -5.82 14.94 -14.78
C PHE A 292 -5.48 15.07 -13.29
N GLY A 293 -4.35 14.47 -12.87
CA GLY A 293 -3.87 14.55 -11.50
C GLY A 293 -3.64 15.99 -11.01
N ASP A 294 -3.13 16.87 -11.88
CA ASP A 294 -2.97 18.29 -11.57
C ASP A 294 -4.33 18.98 -11.36
N ARG A 295 -5.32 18.64 -12.20
CA ARG A 295 -6.65 19.28 -12.21
C ARG A 295 -7.50 18.90 -10.99
N ILE A 296 -7.42 17.65 -10.56
CA ILE A 296 -8.16 17.16 -9.39
C ILE A 296 -7.36 17.25 -8.10
N GLY A 297 -6.10 17.73 -8.14
CA GLY A 297 -5.28 17.96 -6.96
C GLY A 297 -4.67 16.70 -6.36
N TRP A 298 -4.39 15.67 -7.16
CA TRP A 298 -3.63 14.48 -6.75
C TRP A 298 -2.13 14.60 -7.03
N ARG A 299 -1.70 15.70 -7.64
CA ARG A 299 -0.29 16.02 -7.88
C ARG A 299 0.06 17.39 -7.36
N LYS A 300 1.30 17.51 -6.89
CA LYS A 300 1.93 18.77 -6.53
C LYS A 300 3.19 18.96 -7.38
N GLY A 301 3.14 19.88 -8.33
CA GLY A 301 4.23 20.09 -9.28
C GLY A 301 4.41 18.95 -10.29
N ILE A 302 5.55 18.94 -11.00
CA ILE A 302 5.74 18.10 -12.19
C ILE A 302 5.99 16.62 -11.85
N LYS A 303 6.37 16.26 -10.61
CA LYS A 303 6.80 14.88 -10.29
C LYS A 303 6.12 14.24 -9.07
N ASP A 304 5.45 15.00 -8.22
CA ASP A 304 5.01 14.46 -6.93
C ASP A 304 3.52 14.14 -6.96
N TRP A 305 3.19 12.85 -7.06
CA TRP A 305 1.86 12.35 -6.76
C TRP A 305 1.67 12.29 -5.25
N LEU A 306 0.54 12.82 -4.77
CA LEU A 306 0.22 12.81 -3.35
C LEU A 306 -0.16 11.40 -2.89
N SER A 307 0.26 11.04 -1.69
CA SER A 307 -0.24 9.84 -1.01
C SER A 307 -1.62 10.13 -0.39
N TYR A 308 -2.40 9.11 0.01
CA TYR A 308 -3.71 9.32 0.67
C TYR A 308 -3.62 10.23 1.87
N SER A 309 -2.58 10.02 2.67
CA SER A 309 -2.33 10.77 3.89
C SER A 309 -2.11 12.25 3.61
N ASP A 310 -1.71 12.59 2.38
CA ASP A 310 -1.50 13.97 1.93
C ASP A 310 -2.72 14.57 1.21
N LEU A 311 -3.78 13.79 0.97
CA LEU A 311 -5.02 14.29 0.35
C LEU A 311 -5.86 15.11 1.32
N THR A 312 -6.61 16.06 0.77
CA THR A 312 -7.48 16.95 1.55
C THR A 312 -8.93 16.51 1.42
N PHE A 313 -9.54 16.13 2.55
CA PHE A 313 -10.92 15.63 2.61
C PHE A 313 -11.90 16.74 2.99
N THR A 314 -11.97 17.77 2.16
CA THR A 314 -12.85 18.93 2.35
C THR A 314 -13.43 19.40 1.02
N THR A 315 -14.53 20.15 1.04
CA THR A 315 -15.12 20.75 -0.17
C THR A 315 -14.27 21.87 -0.78
N ASN A 316 -13.22 22.34 -0.08
CA ASN A 316 -12.26 23.29 -0.64
C ASN A 316 -11.24 22.63 -1.59
N SER A 317 -11.19 21.29 -1.63
CA SER A 317 -10.36 20.55 -2.58
C SER A 317 -10.84 20.79 -4.02
N PRO A 318 -10.00 20.55 -5.04
CA PRO A 318 -10.41 20.72 -6.44
C PRO A 318 -11.62 19.86 -6.83
N GLN A 319 -12.33 20.29 -7.88
CA GLN A 319 -13.44 19.52 -8.44
C GLN A 319 -12.94 18.13 -8.89
N GLY A 320 -13.70 17.08 -8.58
CA GLY A 320 -13.33 15.69 -8.88
C GLY A 320 -12.25 15.09 -7.97
N HIS A 321 -11.82 15.79 -6.92
CA HIS A 321 -10.79 15.27 -6.00
C HIS A 321 -11.19 13.96 -5.31
N LEU A 322 -12.49 13.78 -5.04
CA LEU A 322 -13.06 12.57 -4.44
C LEU A 322 -14.11 11.96 -5.37
N PRO A 323 -14.33 10.63 -5.30
CA PRO A 323 -13.63 9.66 -4.47
C PRO A 323 -12.16 9.45 -4.90
N ALA A 324 -11.24 9.40 -3.94
CA ALA A 324 -9.83 9.15 -4.13
C ALA A 324 -9.55 7.66 -4.29
N PHE A 325 -9.77 7.16 -5.50
CA PHE A 325 -9.49 5.75 -5.80
C PHE A 325 -8.00 5.56 -6.12
N GLY A 326 -7.29 4.94 -5.20
CA GLY A 326 -5.86 4.65 -5.28
C GLY A 326 -5.46 3.65 -4.18
N ASN A 327 -4.34 2.94 -4.38
CA ASN A 327 -3.84 1.92 -3.46
C ASN A 327 -3.58 2.48 -2.05
N TYR A 328 -4.59 2.45 -1.19
CA TYR A 328 -4.48 2.94 0.18
C TYR A 328 -4.88 1.83 1.16
N PRO A 329 -4.06 1.55 2.18
CA PRO A 329 -4.37 0.56 3.18
C PRO A 329 -5.61 1.00 3.96
N PHE A 330 -6.70 0.24 3.85
CA PHE A 330 -7.91 0.44 4.63
C PHE A 330 -7.64 0.02 6.09
N GLU A 331 -7.62 0.98 7.03
CA GLU A 331 -7.31 0.76 8.47
C GLU A 331 -8.29 -0.19 9.21
N GLY A 332 -9.37 -0.66 8.55
CA GLY A 332 -10.38 -1.55 9.14
C GLY A 332 -10.34 -3.02 8.70
N LEU A 333 -9.50 -3.40 7.74
CA LEU A 333 -9.30 -4.79 7.33
C LEU A 333 -7.91 -5.22 7.80
N LYS A 334 -7.83 -6.33 8.56
CA LYS A 334 -6.58 -6.90 9.10
C LYS A 334 -5.61 -7.45 8.03
N LYS A 335 -5.64 -6.92 6.81
CA LYS A 335 -4.77 -7.26 5.68
C LYS A 335 -4.48 -5.99 4.89
N THR A 336 -3.25 -5.51 4.95
CA THR A 336 -2.74 -4.42 4.12
C THR A 336 -2.51 -4.94 2.71
N PHE A 337 -3.25 -4.44 1.72
CA PHE A 337 -3.13 -4.86 0.33
C PHE A 337 -2.79 -3.67 -0.60
N THR A 338 -1.96 -3.89 -1.63
CA THR A 338 -1.44 -2.86 -2.57
C THR A 338 -1.42 -3.29 -4.04
N GLY A 339 -2.35 -4.13 -4.47
CA GLY A 339 -2.50 -4.56 -5.88
C GLY A 339 -3.70 -3.94 -6.60
N GLY A 340 -4.26 -2.84 -6.12
CA GLY A 340 -5.19 -2.04 -6.91
C GLY A 340 -4.57 -1.62 -8.25
N ILE A 341 -5.42 -1.53 -9.27
CA ILE A 341 -5.08 -1.03 -10.60
C ILE A 341 -4.23 0.25 -10.49
N ARG A 342 -3.16 0.38 -11.29
CA ARG A 342 -2.42 1.65 -11.44
C ARG A 342 -3.44 2.76 -11.69
N LEU A 343 -3.44 3.84 -10.91
CA LEU A 343 -4.44 4.92 -11.03
C LEU A 343 -4.70 5.38 -12.49
N GLN A 344 -3.67 5.38 -13.35
CA GLN A 344 -3.81 5.67 -14.77
C GLN A 344 -4.70 4.65 -15.51
N SER A 345 -4.43 3.36 -15.32
CA SER A 345 -5.24 2.27 -15.85
C SER A 345 -6.64 2.28 -15.22
N PHE A 346 -6.74 2.66 -13.95
CA PHE A 346 -8.01 2.77 -13.24
C PHE A 346 -8.88 3.88 -13.81
N ALA A 347 -8.31 5.09 -14.01
CA ALA A 347 -9.02 6.20 -14.62
C ALA A 347 -9.54 5.81 -16.02
N SER A 348 -8.75 5.08 -16.81
CA SER A 348 -9.21 4.58 -18.11
C SER A 348 -10.30 3.50 -18.02
N PHE A 349 -10.17 2.51 -17.12
CA PHE A 349 -11.16 1.44 -16.98
C PHE A 349 -12.46 1.93 -16.36
N LEU A 350 -12.37 2.79 -15.34
CA LEU A 350 -13.53 3.39 -14.71
C LEU A 350 -14.23 4.37 -15.66
N ALA A 351 -13.48 5.24 -16.36
CA ALA A 351 -14.07 6.10 -17.39
C ALA A 351 -14.79 5.28 -18.46
N TRP A 352 -14.16 4.20 -18.95
CA TRP A 352 -14.79 3.28 -19.88
C TRP A 352 -16.04 2.62 -19.29
N ARG A 353 -15.99 2.18 -18.02
CA ARG A 353 -17.12 1.54 -17.37
C ARG A 353 -18.29 2.49 -17.18
N LEU A 354 -18.04 3.74 -16.77
CA LEU A 354 -19.06 4.79 -16.66
C LEU A 354 -19.76 5.01 -18.01
N VAL A 355 -19.00 5.07 -19.12
CA VAL A 355 -19.59 5.13 -20.48
C VAL A 355 -20.47 3.90 -20.73
N SER A 356 -19.96 2.69 -20.47
CA SER A 356 -20.72 1.45 -20.70
C SER A 356 -21.98 1.33 -19.84
N CYS A 357 -22.00 1.96 -18.68
CA CYS A 357 -23.13 2.01 -17.76
C CYS A 357 -24.06 3.21 -17.99
N ASN A 358 -23.78 4.03 -19.01
CA ASN A 358 -24.51 5.25 -19.34
C ASN A 358 -24.59 6.24 -18.15
N ILE A 359 -23.43 6.49 -17.53
CA ILE A 359 -23.20 7.43 -16.43
C ILE A 359 -22.32 8.59 -16.90
#